data_AF-A0AA39TLC9-F1
#
_entry.id   AF-A0AA39TLC9-F1
#
_cell.length_a   1.000
_cell.length_b   1.000
_cell.length_c   1.000
_cell.angle_alpha   90.00
_cell.angle_beta   90.00
_cell.angle_gamma   90.00
#
_symmetry.space_group_name_H-M   'P 1'
#
loop_
_entity.id
_entity.type
_entity.pdbx_description
1 polymer ?
#
loop_
_entity_poly.entity_id
_entity_poly.type
_entity_poly.pdbx_seq_one_letter_code
_entity_poly.pdbx_strand_id
1 'polypeptide(L)' 'MKFTIAAVIAFAASALALPSAHIDRRQDIPSVDASIPAMSNRLGQVVPFNTAGVYLDAKAKGI' A
#
# COMPACT_ATOMS: atom_id res chain seq x y z
N MET A 1 -36.16 -14.42 24.71
CA MET A 1 -35.15 -15.50 24.64
C MET A 1 -34.66 -15.77 23.21
N LYS A 2 -35.54 -16.03 22.22
CA LYS A 2 -35.12 -16.34 20.83
C LYS A 2 -34.35 -15.20 20.13
N PHE A 3 -34.79 -13.94 20.31
CA PHE A 3 -34.11 -12.77 19.74
C PHE A 3 -32.73 -12.51 20.33
N THR A 4 -32.55 -12.80 21.62
CA THR A 4 -31.28 -12.61 22.33
C THR A 4 -30.21 -13.57 21.80
N ILE A 5 -30.60 -14.81 21.49
CA ILE A 5 -29.71 -15.83 20.92
C ILE A 5 -29.28 -15.44 19.51
N ALA A 6 -30.20 -14.94 18.68
CA ALA A 6 -29.88 -14.49 17.32
C ALA A 6 -28.88 -13.31 17.33
N ALA A 7 -29.03 -12.37 18.27
CA ALA A 7 -28.12 -11.22 18.39
C ALA A 7 -26.69 -11.64 18.78
N VAL A 8 -26.55 -12.61 19.69
CA VAL A 8 -25.23 -13.12 20.11
C VAL A 8 -24.52 -13.85 18.97
N ILE A 9 -25.26 -14.64 18.18
CA ILE A 9 -24.70 -15.36 17.02
C ILE A 9 -24.24 -14.38 15.93
N ALA A 10 -25.03 -13.35 15.64
CA ALA A 10 -24.66 -12.35 14.65
C ALA A 10 -23.41 -11.55 15.06
N PHE A 11 -23.27 -11.22 16.34
CA PHE A 11 -22.09 -10.53 16.87
C PHE A 11 -20.83 -11.41 16.85
N ALA A 12 -20.96 -12.71 17.11
CA ALA A 12 -19.84 -13.65 17.01
C ALA A 12 -19.36 -13.83 15.56
N ALA A 13 -20.29 -13.83 14.59
CA ALA A 13 -19.97 -13.99 13.18
C ALA A 13 -19.20 -12.79 12.59
N SER A 14 -19.49 -11.55 13.03
CA SER A 14 -18.78 -10.36 12.54
C SER A 14 -17.34 -10.27 13.05
N ALA A 15 -17.05 -10.81 14.24
CA ALA A 15 -15.69 -10.86 14.79
C ALA A 15 -14.75 -11.80 13.99
N LEU A 16 -15.30 -12.82 13.32
CA LEU A 16 -14.57 -13.77 12.48
C LEU A 16 -14.32 -13.25 11.05
N ALA A 17 -15.02 -12.19 10.64
CA ALA A 17 -14.92 -11.61 9.30
C ALA A 17 -13.82 -10.52 9.22
N LEU A 18 -12.74 -10.66 9.97
CA LEU A 18 -11.55 -9.83 9.76
C LEU A 18 -10.94 -10.26 8.42
N PRO A 19 -10.80 -9.34 7.43
CA PRO A 19 -10.04 -9.66 6.24
C PRO A 19 -8.61 -9.99 6.70
N SER A 20 -8.23 -11.25 6.61
CA SER A 20 -6.83 -11.67 6.72
C SER A 20 -6.11 -11.25 5.43
N ALA A 21 -6.07 -9.95 5.16
CA ALA A 21 -5.15 -9.42 4.18
C ALA A 21 -3.76 -9.69 4.77
N HIS A 22 -3.08 -10.68 4.19
CA HIS A 22 -1.68 -10.91 4.46
C HIS A 22 -0.95 -9.63 4.05
N ILE A 23 -0.55 -8.81 5.03
CA ILE A 23 0.36 -7.69 4.77
C ILE A 23 1.73 -8.36 4.64
N ASP A 24 2.05 -8.82 3.43
CA ASP A 24 3.27 -9.58 3.12
C ASP A 24 4.55 -8.85 3.54
N ARG A 25 4.49 -7.53 3.63
CA ARG A 25 5.50 -6.67 4.26
C ARG A 25 4.96 -5.24 4.30
N ARG A 26 5.27 -4.48 5.34
CA ARG A 26 5.34 -3.01 5.15
C ARG A 26 6.44 -2.78 4.12
N GLN A 27 6.24 -1.85 3.18
CA GLN A 27 7.34 -1.42 2.33
C GLN A 27 8.48 -1.04 3.25
N ASP A 28 9.59 -1.80 3.21
CA ASP A 28 10.82 -1.41 3.89
C ASP A 28 11.25 -0.13 3.18
N ILE A 29 10.98 1.00 3.82
CA ILE A 29 11.50 2.30 3.42
C ILE A 29 12.90 2.33 4.06
N PRO A 30 13.99 1.99 3.35
CA PRO A 30 15.31 2.49 3.79
C PRO A 30 15.15 4.00 3.93
N SER A 31 15.89 4.70 4.80
CA SER A 31 15.69 6.14 5.01
C SER A 31 15.91 6.93 3.71
N VAL A 32 14.88 7.00 2.88
CA VAL A 32 14.81 7.82 1.68
C VAL A 32 14.46 9.18 2.24
N ASP A 33 15.40 10.10 2.09
CA ASP A 33 15.21 11.49 2.44
C ASP A 33 13.88 11.97 1.82
N ALA A 34 12.95 12.42 2.65
CA ALA A 34 11.62 12.84 2.24
C ALA A 34 11.64 14.04 1.27
N SER A 35 12.79 14.72 1.14
CA SER A 35 13.01 15.78 0.15
C SER A 35 13.25 15.24 -1.26
N ILE A 36 13.55 13.94 -1.42
CA ILE A 36 13.84 13.33 -2.70
C ILE A 36 12.56 12.68 -3.26
N PRO A 37 12.12 13.05 -4.48
CA PRO A 37 11.04 12.35 -5.16
C PRO A 37 11.39 10.86 -5.27
N ALA A 38 10.45 9.98 -4.94
CA ALA A 38 10.67 8.54 -4.96
C ALA A 38 9.45 7.79 -5.52
N MET A 39 9.67 6.60 -6.07
CA MET A 39 8.61 5.73 -6.59
C MET A 39 8.82 4.27 -6.16
N SER A 40 7.76 3.46 -6.19
CA SER A 40 7.86 2.02 -5.90
C SER A 40 8.27 1.24 -7.15
N ASN A 41 9.25 0.34 -7.03
CA ASN A 41 9.64 -0.56 -8.11
C ASN A 41 8.73 -1.82 -8.17
N ARG A 42 8.95 -2.68 -9.19
CA ARG A 42 8.17 -3.92 -9.38
C ARG A 42 8.25 -4.90 -8.21
N LEU A 43 9.29 -4.80 -7.37
CA LEU A 43 9.51 -5.60 -6.18
C LEU A 43 8.92 -4.95 -4.91
N GLY A 44 8.23 -3.81 -5.04
CA GLY A 44 7.62 -3.09 -3.93
C GLY A 44 8.59 -2.22 -3.11
N GLN A 45 9.83 -2.03 -3.58
CA GLN A 45 10.85 -1.23 -2.89
C GLN A 45 10.74 0.25 -3.29
N VAL A 46 10.95 1.15 -2.32
CA VAL A 46 11.00 2.60 -2.58
C VAL A 46 12.37 2.96 -3.15
N VAL A 47 12.39 3.54 -4.35
CA VAL A 47 13.62 3.97 -5.03
C VAL A 47 13.56 5.46 -5.40
N PRO A 48 14.69 6.19 -5.40
CA PRO A 48 14.72 7.58 -5.84
C PRO A 48 14.27 7.73 -7.29
N PHE A 49 13.49 8.78 -7.56
CA PHE A 49 12.98 9.12 -8.88
C PHE A 49 13.70 10.37 -9.41
N ASN A 50 14.42 10.22 -10.53
CA ASN A 50 15.11 11.33 -11.19
C ASN A 50 14.18 12.06 -12.16
N THR A 51 13.40 13.01 -11.65
CA THR A 51 12.45 13.81 -12.45
C THR A 51 13.16 14.61 -13.55
N ALA A 52 14.36 15.14 -13.30
CA ALA A 52 15.11 15.93 -14.26
C ALA A 52 15.55 15.10 -15.47
N GLY A 53 16.06 13.88 -15.22
CA GLY A 53 16.44 12.95 -16.28
C GLY A 53 15.24 12.54 -17.14
N VAL A 54 14.10 12.23 -16.52
CA VAL A 54 12.86 11.88 -17.23
C VAL A 54 12.36 13.05 -18.09
N TYR A 55 12.38 14.28 -17.55
CA TYR A 55 11.98 15.47 -18.31
C TYR A 55 12.89 15.73 -19.52
N LEU A 56 14.21 15.63 -19.34
CA LEU A 56 15.16 15.85 -20.43
C LEU A 56 15.03 14.76 -21.52
N ASP A 57 14.80 13.52 -21.12
CA ASP A 57 14.56 12.40 -22.05
C ASP A 57 13.24 12.56 -22.81
N ALA A 58 12.15 12.95 -22.13
CA ALA A 58 10.86 13.23 -22.78
C ALA A 58 10.98 14.38 -23.78
N LYS A 59 11.63 15.48 -23.38
CA LYS A 59 11.91 16.62 -24.25
C LYS A 59 12.75 16.21 -25.48
N ALA A 60 13.76 15.36 -25.30
CA ALA A 60 14.58 14.86 -26.40
C ALA A 60 13.79 13.96 -27.36
N LYS A 61 12.78 13.24 -26.85
CA LYS A 61 11.88 12.38 -27.62
C LYS A 61 10.69 13.13 -28.23
N GLY A 62 10.51 14.42 -27.92
CA GLY A 62 9.43 15.25 -28.45
C GLY A 62 8.04 14.90 -27.87
N ILE A 63 8.02 14.31 -26.68
CA ILE A 63 6.82 13.98 -25.89
C ILE A 63 6.72 14.86 -24.65
#